data_AF-A0A7M5TYN4-F1
#
_entry.id   AF-A0A7M5TYN4-F1
#
_cell.length_a   1.000
_cell.length_b   1.000
_cell.length_c   1.000
_cell.angle_alpha   90.00
_cell.angle_beta   90.00
_cell.angle_gamma   90.00
#
_symmetry.space_group_name_H-M   'P 1'
#
loop_
_entity.id
_entity.type
_entity.pdbx_description
1 polymer ?
#
loop_
_entity_poly.entity_id
_entity_poly.type
_entity_poly.pdbx_seq_one_letter_code
_entity_poly.pdbx_strand_id
1 'polypeptide(L)'
;MSLSLMPPNALVGLITFGKMVNVHELGCEGISKSYVFRGNKDITAKQLQDMLGLGASSRTQQQTQQQGRGPMAPQQQEVHNRFLQPVHKCDMDLTDLLGELQTDPWPVPADRRPYRSTGAALSVAVSLLECCYPNTGARILMFVGGPCTQGPGMVIDHELKNVIRSYHDIETDNTPHMKKATRHYEALATRVANNGHTVDIFACALDQVGLKEMKSCVNNTGGYMFMGDVFDSALFKQTFQRVFAKDANDEFKTAYNASFEVKTSKELKVSGCVGNCVSLERKGGNISETEIGIGGTTAWKVSALDPNTTYAIFFDVANQHTAPVPQGGRGCIQFITQYQHSSGQRRVRVTTCARNWVDSSNLHYVAPSFDQEASAVLMARVATHRCETDDNAQDILRWLDRMLIRCVQKVGEYNKDDPNSLRLAENFSLYPQFMFHLRRSQFLQYFNNSPDETSFYRHWLNNEDVTNSLIMIQPILYSYSFHGPPEPVLLDSSSIQPDTILLLDTYFLVCIYYGETIDAWKRENYHEDPAHENFRQLLQAPADDAQEILQNRFPVPRYVQTKKGGSQARFLLSRVNPSQTHNNQYMMGGSGDASAILTDDVSLQVFMDHLKKLAVSSNN
;
A
#
# COMPACT_ATOMS: atom_id res chain seq x y z
N MET A 1 0.68 -16.88 18.64
CA MET A 1 0.89 -17.52 17.31
C MET A 1 1.98 -16.86 16.46
N SER A 2 2.21 -15.54 16.49
CA SER A 2 3.31 -14.93 15.71
C SER A 2 4.70 -15.18 16.32
N LEU A 3 4.82 -15.19 17.66
CA LEU A 3 6.09 -15.43 18.35
C LEU A 3 6.74 -16.76 17.97
N SER A 4 5.94 -17.81 17.78
CA SER A 4 6.43 -19.14 17.37
C SER A 4 6.93 -19.18 15.92
N LEU A 5 6.65 -18.15 15.11
CA LEU A 5 7.17 -18.04 13.74
C LEU A 5 8.50 -17.29 13.68
N MET A 6 8.89 -16.61 14.76
CA MET A 6 10.12 -15.81 14.82
C MET A 6 11.37 -16.68 14.95
N PRO A 7 12.50 -16.26 14.36
CA PRO A 7 13.79 -16.88 14.61
C PRO A 7 14.11 -16.90 16.11
N PRO A 8 14.70 -17.99 16.65
CA PRO A 8 14.98 -18.10 18.08
C PRO A 8 15.83 -16.96 18.64
N ASN A 9 16.75 -16.42 17.84
CA ASN A 9 17.67 -15.33 18.19
C ASN A 9 17.12 -13.92 17.89
N ALA A 10 15.91 -13.80 17.33
CA ALA A 10 15.29 -12.50 17.13
C ALA A 10 15.08 -11.81 18.49
N LEU A 11 15.34 -10.50 18.55
CA LEU A 11 15.07 -9.71 19.76
C LEU A 11 13.63 -9.21 19.73
N VAL A 12 12.90 -9.45 20.81
CA VAL A 12 11.52 -9.00 20.99
C VAL A 12 11.41 -8.06 22.19
N GLY A 13 10.48 -7.12 22.09
CA GLY A 13 10.13 -6.19 23.16
C GLY A 13 8.63 -5.91 23.11
N LEU A 14 8.06 -5.50 24.25
CA LEU A 14 6.63 -5.25 24.37
C LEU A 14 6.36 -3.85 24.95
N ILE A 15 5.54 -3.09 24.24
CA ILE A 15 4.96 -1.84 24.72
C ILE A 15 3.44 -2.00 24.64
N THR A 16 2.77 -1.77 25.76
CA THR A 16 1.30 -1.73 25.83
C THR A 16 0.86 -0.31 26.14
N PHE A 17 -0.27 0.12 25.62
CA PHE A 17 -0.74 1.48 25.86
C PHE A 17 -2.26 1.61 25.86
N GLY A 18 -2.73 2.62 26.57
CA GLY A 18 -4.10 3.12 26.60
C GLY A 18 -4.03 4.61 26.89
N LYS A 19 -4.51 5.03 28.05
CA LYS A 19 -4.24 6.38 28.60
C LYS A 19 -2.76 6.60 28.97
N MET A 20 -2.08 5.53 29.38
CA MET A 20 -0.65 5.53 29.74
C MET A 20 0.12 4.63 28.77
N VAL A 21 1.44 4.79 28.72
CA VAL A 21 2.33 3.96 27.89
C VAL A 21 3.21 3.14 28.82
N ASN A 22 3.14 1.81 28.74
CA ASN A 22 3.92 0.89 29.57
C ASN A 22 4.98 0.20 28.71
N VAL A 23 6.25 0.35 29.09
CA VAL A 23 7.39 -0.38 28.49
C VAL A 23 7.72 -1.55 29.40
N HIS A 24 7.54 -2.78 28.91
CA HIS A 24 7.74 -3.99 29.70
C HIS A 24 9.21 -4.43 29.68
N GLU A 25 9.74 -4.78 30.85
CA GLU A 25 11.06 -5.41 30.99
C GLU A 25 10.89 -6.93 30.84
N LEU A 26 11.63 -7.53 29.90
CA LEU A 26 11.52 -8.96 29.59
C LEU A 26 12.68 -9.73 30.24
N GLY A 27 12.45 -10.99 30.60
CA GLY A 27 13.45 -11.83 31.29
C GLY A 27 13.63 -11.50 32.77
N CYS A 28 12.58 -10.95 33.42
CA CYS A 28 12.53 -10.82 34.87
C CYS A 28 12.00 -12.12 35.50
N GLU A 29 12.81 -12.80 36.32
CA GLU A 29 12.36 -13.99 37.04
C GLU A 29 11.41 -13.64 38.20
N GLY A 30 10.23 -14.26 38.23
CA GLY A 30 9.29 -14.20 39.36
C GLY A 30 8.49 -12.90 39.52
N ILE A 31 8.72 -11.87 38.70
CA ILE A 31 7.94 -10.63 38.69
C ILE A 31 7.94 -9.96 37.31
N SER A 32 6.77 -9.55 36.82
CA SER A 32 6.67 -8.72 35.62
C SER A 32 6.84 -7.24 35.99
N LYS A 33 7.85 -6.58 35.39
CA LYS A 33 8.12 -5.15 35.61
C LYS A 33 7.76 -4.35 34.36
N SER A 34 7.14 -3.20 34.56
CA SER A 34 6.91 -2.23 33.49
C SER A 34 7.17 -0.79 33.95
N TYR A 35 7.64 0.02 33.00
CA TYR A 35 7.91 1.44 33.19
C TYR A 35 6.78 2.24 32.57
N VAL A 36 6.12 3.06 33.39
CA VAL A 36 4.90 3.78 33.00
C VAL A 36 5.19 5.23 32.67
N PHE A 37 4.85 5.62 31.45
CA PHE A 37 4.98 6.97 30.94
C PHE A 37 3.62 7.63 30.73
N ARG A 38 3.55 8.95 30.93
CA ARG A 38 2.32 9.71 30.71
C ARG A 38 2.05 9.82 29.21
N GLY A 39 0.89 9.36 28.76
CA GLY A 39 0.51 9.41 27.34
C GLY A 39 0.17 10.80 26.80
N ASN A 40 0.05 11.81 27.68
CA ASN A 40 -0.27 13.19 27.29
C ASN A 40 0.96 14.08 27.07
N LYS A 41 2.18 13.54 27.18
CA LYS A 41 3.44 14.27 26.95
C LYS A 41 4.31 13.51 25.97
N ASP A 42 5.04 14.24 25.14
CA ASP A 42 6.10 13.64 24.35
C ASP A 42 7.36 13.43 25.21
N ILE A 43 8.11 12.38 24.91
CA ILE A 43 9.34 12.02 25.62
C ILE A 43 10.45 11.94 24.58
N THR A 44 11.48 12.75 24.76
CA THR A 44 12.63 12.74 23.85
C THR A 44 13.47 11.47 24.07
N ALA A 45 14.21 11.05 23.04
CA ALA A 45 15.10 9.89 23.12
C ALA A 45 16.08 9.98 24.31
N LYS A 46 16.67 11.17 24.53
CA LYS A 46 17.57 11.42 25.66
C LYS A 46 16.90 11.27 27.02
N GLN A 47 15.70 11.81 27.19
CA GLN A 47 14.94 11.66 28.44
C GLN A 47 14.57 10.20 28.69
N LEU A 48 14.15 9.47 27.65
CA LEU A 48 13.85 8.05 27.75
C LEU A 48 15.10 7.25 28.14
N GLN A 49 16.23 7.56 27.50
CA GLN A 49 17.54 6.97 27.80
C GLN A 49 17.91 7.14 29.28
N ASP A 50 17.80 8.36 29.81
CA ASP A 50 18.13 8.67 31.20
C ASP A 50 17.17 7.97 32.18
N MET A 51 15.86 7.95 31.88
CA MET A 51 14.84 7.32 32.74
C MET A 51 14.94 5.80 32.79
N LEU A 52 15.27 5.16 31.66
CA LEU A 52 15.37 3.70 31.54
C LEU A 52 16.80 3.17 31.76
N GLY A 53 17.78 4.07 31.92
CA GLY A 53 19.20 3.73 32.08
C GLY A 53 19.81 3.07 30.83
N LEU A 54 19.35 3.45 29.63
CA LEU A 54 19.81 2.85 28.37
C LEU A 54 21.23 3.36 28.03
N GLY A 55 22.13 2.47 27.61
CA GLY A 55 23.48 2.84 27.17
C GLY A 55 24.51 3.08 28.29
N ALA A 56 24.21 2.78 29.55
CA ALA A 56 25.19 2.84 30.64
C ALA A 56 26.26 1.73 30.56
N SER A 57 25.97 0.62 29.87
CA SER A 57 26.87 -0.53 29.70
C SER A 57 28.05 -0.26 28.76
N SER A 58 27.96 0.75 27.88
CA SER A 58 29.08 1.17 27.03
C SER A 58 29.99 2.21 27.70
N ARG A 59 29.50 2.94 28.71
CA ARG A 59 30.31 3.93 29.46
C ARG A 59 31.17 3.31 30.56
N THR A 60 30.78 2.16 31.11
CA THR A 60 31.54 1.51 32.20
C THR A 60 32.76 0.72 31.72
N GLN A 61 32.91 0.44 30.42
CA GLN A 61 34.13 -0.20 29.88
C GLN A 61 35.26 0.78 29.54
N GLN A 62 35.02 2.10 29.50
CA GLN A 62 36.08 3.08 29.18
C GLN A 62 36.75 3.72 30.41
N GLN A 63 36.37 3.38 31.64
CA GLN A 63 36.96 3.98 32.85
C GLN A 63 37.71 3.02 33.79
N THR A 64 37.86 1.74 33.45
CA THR A 64 38.63 0.77 34.29
C THR A 64 39.86 0.16 33.62
N GLN A 65 40.30 0.67 32.47
CA GLN A 65 41.56 0.21 31.86
C GLN A 65 42.78 0.94 32.46
N GLN A 66 42.98 0.78 33.77
CA GLN A 66 44.27 1.04 34.41
C GLN A 66 44.45 0.15 35.65
N GLN A 67 44.79 -1.13 35.44
CA GLN A 67 45.82 -1.89 36.17
C GLN A 67 45.69 -3.39 35.85
N GLY A 68 46.81 -4.01 35.49
CA GLY A 68 46.84 -5.25 34.71
C GLY A 68 46.57 -6.56 35.43
N ARG A 69 46.29 -7.59 34.61
CA ARG A 69 46.82 -8.98 34.69
C ARG A 69 46.17 -9.86 33.61
N GLY A 70 47.01 -10.55 32.84
CA GLY A 70 46.70 -11.84 32.19
C GLY A 70 45.93 -11.82 30.84
N PRO A 71 46.36 -12.58 29.82
CA PRO A 71 45.59 -12.81 28.60
C PRO A 71 44.55 -13.92 28.85
N MET A 72 43.34 -13.55 29.25
CA MET A 72 42.17 -14.41 29.10
C MET A 72 41.39 -13.94 27.87
N ALA A 73 41.04 -14.89 26.99
CA ALA A 73 40.22 -14.62 25.82
C ALA A 73 38.91 -13.94 26.26
N PRO A 74 38.47 -12.85 25.60
CA PRO A 74 37.22 -12.20 25.95
C PRO A 74 36.08 -13.14 25.58
N GLN A 75 35.51 -13.81 26.58
CA GLN A 75 34.19 -14.42 26.47
C GLN A 75 33.21 -13.26 26.30
N GLN A 76 32.81 -12.98 25.06
CA GLN A 76 31.79 -11.98 24.75
C GLN A 76 30.46 -12.44 25.36
N GLN A 77 30.20 -12.09 26.62
CA GLN A 77 28.84 -12.09 27.14
C GLN A 77 28.05 -11.06 26.33
N GLU A 78 27.14 -11.53 25.49
CA GLU A 78 26.19 -10.67 24.79
C GLU A 78 25.30 -9.97 25.82
N VAL A 79 25.64 -8.73 26.14
CA VAL A 79 24.81 -7.89 27.02
C VAL A 79 23.64 -7.37 26.19
N HIS A 80 22.56 -8.15 26.12
CA HIS A 80 21.31 -7.70 25.51
C HIS A 80 20.64 -6.63 26.37
N ASN A 81 19.86 -5.77 25.73
CA ASN A 81 19.08 -4.75 26.40
C ASN A 81 17.93 -5.41 27.22
N ARG A 82 17.69 -4.96 28.45
CA ARG A 82 16.64 -5.50 29.34
C ARG A 82 15.21 -5.43 28.77
N PHE A 83 14.96 -4.54 27.82
CA PHE A 83 13.66 -4.37 27.16
C PHE A 83 13.55 -5.14 25.84
N LEU A 84 14.67 -5.67 25.32
CA LEU A 84 14.75 -6.38 24.03
C LEU A 84 15.54 -7.68 24.23
N GLN A 85 14.83 -8.79 24.41
CA GLN A 85 15.40 -10.09 24.74
C GLN A 85 15.24 -11.08 23.57
N PRO A 86 16.16 -12.04 23.40
CA PRO A 86 16.00 -13.11 22.42
C PRO A 86 14.71 -13.92 22.67
N VAL A 87 13.98 -14.27 21.60
CA VAL A 87 12.73 -15.04 21.69
C VAL A 87 12.91 -16.30 22.51
N HIS A 88 13.92 -17.12 22.23
CA HIS A 88 14.14 -18.38 22.95
C HIS A 88 14.42 -18.25 24.46
N LYS A 89 14.70 -17.03 24.95
CA LYS A 89 14.93 -16.78 26.38
C LYS A 89 13.68 -16.27 27.11
N CYS A 90 12.68 -15.77 26.39
CA CYS A 90 11.52 -15.09 26.98
C CYS A 90 10.20 -15.45 26.30
N ASP A 91 10.15 -16.53 25.51
CA ASP A 91 8.97 -16.94 24.74
C ASP A 91 7.80 -17.31 25.65
N MET A 92 8.05 -18.08 26.71
CA MET A 92 7.05 -18.45 27.71
C MET A 92 6.57 -17.21 28.47
N ASP A 93 7.49 -16.46 29.07
CA ASP A 93 7.17 -15.24 29.83
C ASP A 93 6.36 -14.23 29.00
N LEU A 94 6.73 -14.04 27.73
CA LEU A 94 6.03 -13.11 26.84
C LEU A 94 4.67 -13.66 26.41
N THR A 95 4.54 -14.97 26.22
CA THR A 95 3.24 -15.60 25.90
C THR A 95 2.27 -15.48 27.06
N ASP A 96 2.72 -15.73 28.28
CA ASP A 96 1.92 -15.59 29.49
C ASP A 96 1.52 -14.13 29.69
N LEU A 97 2.47 -13.19 29.58
CA LEU A 97 2.20 -11.75 29.68
C LEU A 97 1.16 -11.31 28.64
N LEU A 98 1.29 -11.74 27.38
CA LEU A 98 0.30 -11.45 26.33
C LEU A 98 -1.08 -12.05 26.63
N GLY A 99 -1.13 -13.25 27.21
CA GLY A 99 -2.37 -13.92 27.63
C GLY A 99 -3.05 -13.24 28.82
N GLU A 100 -2.27 -12.60 29.69
CA GLU A 100 -2.76 -11.87 30.86
C GLU A 100 -3.21 -10.44 30.57
N LEU A 101 -2.89 -9.89 29.38
CA LEU A 101 -3.26 -8.52 29.02
C LEU A 101 -4.77 -8.29 29.14
N GLN A 102 -5.12 -7.24 29.89
CA GLN A 102 -6.49 -6.78 30.08
C GLN A 102 -6.74 -5.47 29.33
N THR A 103 -8.01 -5.09 29.23
CA THR A 103 -8.41 -3.77 28.75
C THR A 103 -7.83 -2.66 29.62
N ASP A 104 -7.58 -1.48 29.04
CA ASP A 104 -7.11 -0.30 29.79
C ASP A 104 -8.04 -0.05 31.00
N PRO A 105 -7.54 -0.01 32.25
CA PRO A 105 -8.38 -0.03 33.45
C PRO A 105 -9.14 1.27 33.70
N TRP A 106 -8.91 2.31 32.89
CA TRP A 106 -9.55 3.61 33.08
C TRP A 106 -11.01 3.56 32.57
N PRO A 107 -12.00 3.93 33.41
CA PRO A 107 -13.39 3.93 32.99
C PRO A 107 -13.66 4.96 31.90
N VAL A 108 -14.50 4.59 30.94
CA VAL A 108 -14.87 5.43 29.79
C VAL A 108 -16.35 5.79 29.91
N PRO A 109 -16.69 7.07 30.12
CA PRO A 109 -18.08 7.52 30.12
C PRO A 109 -18.78 7.26 28.78
N ALA A 110 -20.10 7.07 28.79
CA ALA A 110 -20.87 6.69 27.61
C ALA A 110 -20.84 7.73 26.47
N ASP A 111 -20.60 9.00 26.78
CA ASP A 111 -20.50 10.12 25.85
C ASP A 111 -19.06 10.37 25.35
N ARG A 112 -18.13 9.47 25.69
CA ARG A 112 -16.70 9.65 25.44
C ARG A 112 -16.06 8.45 24.76
N ARG A 113 -15.02 8.73 23.98
CA ARG A 113 -14.05 7.75 23.50
C ARG A 113 -13.03 7.45 24.62
N PRO A 114 -12.42 6.26 24.62
CA PRO A 114 -11.29 5.97 25.50
C PRO A 114 -10.13 6.94 25.26
N TYR A 115 -9.35 7.24 26.30
CA TYR A 115 -8.08 7.93 26.13
C TYR A 115 -7.07 6.97 25.49
N ARG A 116 -6.55 7.35 24.33
CA ARG A 116 -5.59 6.56 23.56
C ARG A 116 -4.41 7.42 23.16
N SER A 117 -3.23 7.07 23.66
CA SER A 117 -2.00 7.82 23.46
C SER A 117 -1.07 7.18 22.42
N THR A 118 -1.62 6.90 21.23
CA THR A 118 -0.91 6.23 20.13
C THR A 118 0.38 6.96 19.75
N GLY A 119 0.33 8.28 19.59
CA GLY A 119 1.51 9.05 19.17
C GLY A 119 2.62 9.08 20.22
N ALA A 120 2.29 9.07 21.51
CA ALA A 120 3.27 8.94 22.59
C ALA A 120 3.85 7.51 22.65
N ALA A 121 3.01 6.48 22.50
CA ALA A 121 3.45 5.08 22.49
C ALA A 121 4.44 4.83 21.34
N LEU A 122 4.13 5.32 20.14
CA LEU A 122 5.04 5.24 19.00
C LEU A 122 6.33 6.02 19.25
N SER A 123 6.26 7.25 19.79
CA SER A 123 7.45 8.04 20.13
C SER A 123 8.40 7.31 21.10
N VAL A 124 7.84 6.63 22.11
CA VAL A 124 8.60 5.80 23.06
C VAL A 124 9.22 4.59 22.36
N ALA A 125 8.47 3.88 21.50
CA ALA A 125 8.99 2.74 20.75
C ALA A 125 10.16 3.11 19.83
N VAL A 126 9.99 4.21 19.08
CA VAL A 126 11.04 4.76 18.19
C VAL A 126 12.27 5.14 19.01
N SER A 127 12.09 5.85 20.11
CA SER A 127 13.18 6.28 20.99
C SER A 127 13.91 5.09 21.63
N LEU A 128 13.19 4.05 22.04
CA LEU A 128 13.79 2.85 22.62
C LEU A 128 14.71 2.17 21.60
N LEU A 129 14.24 1.94 20.37
CA LEU A 129 15.06 1.34 19.32
C LEU A 129 16.22 2.25 18.90
N GLU A 130 15.99 3.55 18.77
CA GLU A 130 17.02 4.54 18.44
C GLU A 130 18.17 4.54 19.45
N CYS A 131 17.87 4.43 20.75
CA CYS A 131 18.88 4.41 21.80
C CYS A 131 19.61 3.06 21.94
N CYS A 132 18.99 1.95 21.51
CA CYS A 132 19.51 0.60 21.76
C CYS A 132 20.15 -0.04 20.52
N TYR A 133 19.51 0.11 19.37
CA TYR A 133 19.87 -0.57 18.13
C TYR A 133 19.70 0.35 16.90
N PRO A 134 20.42 1.48 16.81
CA PRO A 134 20.37 2.32 15.61
C PRO A 134 21.02 1.63 14.41
N ASN A 135 20.56 1.92 13.19
CA ASN A 135 21.14 1.47 11.92
C ASN A 135 21.16 -0.05 11.70
N THR A 136 20.24 -0.78 12.31
CA THR A 136 20.01 -2.21 12.07
C THR A 136 18.54 -2.47 11.79
N GLY A 137 18.23 -3.58 11.14
CA GLY A 137 16.85 -3.99 10.88
C GLY A 137 16.07 -4.16 12.18
N ALA A 138 15.01 -3.39 12.34
CA ALA A 138 14.05 -3.52 13.44
C ALA A 138 12.64 -3.14 12.95
N ARG A 139 11.61 -3.76 13.54
CA ARG A 139 10.22 -3.60 13.09
C ARG A 139 9.32 -3.31 14.29
N ILE A 140 8.64 -2.16 14.27
CA ILE A 140 7.63 -1.76 15.25
C ILE A 140 6.28 -2.22 14.70
N LEU A 141 5.67 -3.21 15.34
CA LEU A 141 4.33 -3.70 15.00
C LEU A 141 3.30 -2.97 15.85
N MET A 142 2.61 -1.97 15.28
CA MET A 142 1.63 -1.16 16.01
C MET A 142 0.21 -1.67 15.76
N PHE A 143 -0.47 -2.14 16.81
CA PHE A 143 -1.87 -2.58 16.76
C PHE A 143 -2.77 -1.50 17.36
N VAL A 144 -3.69 -0.94 16.57
CA VAL A 144 -4.58 0.16 16.98
C VAL A 144 -6.05 -0.22 16.79
N GLY A 145 -6.84 -0.02 17.85
CA GLY A 145 -8.29 -0.28 17.89
C GLY A 145 -9.14 0.99 17.95
N GLY A 146 -8.67 2.08 17.34
CA GLY A 146 -9.33 3.40 17.36
C GLY A 146 -8.34 4.56 17.25
N PRO A 147 -8.84 5.81 17.14
CA PRO A 147 -8.00 6.97 16.93
C PRO A 147 -7.20 7.37 18.16
N CYS A 148 -6.10 8.10 17.96
CA CYS A 148 -5.36 8.76 19.02
C CYS A 148 -6.19 9.92 19.59
N THR A 149 -6.57 9.86 20.87
CA THR A 149 -7.49 10.82 21.52
C THR A 149 -6.82 11.68 22.60
N GLN A 150 -5.53 11.49 22.84
CA GLN A 150 -4.77 12.28 23.80
C GLN A 150 -3.28 12.32 23.46
N GLY A 151 -2.68 13.48 23.72
CA GLY A 151 -1.23 13.67 23.65
C GLY A 151 -0.74 14.05 22.25
N PRO A 152 0.57 13.92 22.01
CA PRO A 152 1.16 14.12 20.69
C PRO A 152 0.51 13.17 19.66
N GLY A 153 0.25 13.67 18.46
CA GLY A 153 -0.39 12.88 17.41
C GLY A 153 -1.90 12.63 17.60
N MET A 154 -2.58 13.41 18.43
CA MET A 154 -4.04 13.33 18.62
C MET A 154 -4.80 13.64 17.33
N VAL A 155 -5.71 12.77 16.93
CA VAL A 155 -6.48 12.83 15.67
C VAL A 155 -7.86 13.44 15.89
N ILE A 156 -8.46 13.14 17.03
CA ILE A 156 -9.76 13.65 17.47
C ILE A 156 -9.74 13.75 18.99
N ASP A 157 -10.57 14.60 19.59
CA ASP A 157 -10.74 14.56 21.04
C ASP A 157 -11.60 13.37 21.50
N HIS A 158 -11.75 13.27 22.81
CA HIS A 158 -12.44 12.18 23.47
C HIS A 158 -13.96 12.36 23.55
N GLU A 159 -14.55 13.47 23.10
CA GLU A 159 -16.01 13.69 23.15
C GLU A 159 -16.68 13.10 21.91
N LEU A 160 -17.65 12.19 22.08
CA LEU A 160 -18.29 11.50 20.95
C LEU A 160 -19.10 12.41 20.03
N LYS A 161 -19.58 13.56 20.55
CA LYS A 161 -20.28 14.57 19.75
C LYS A 161 -19.40 15.16 18.62
N ASN A 162 -18.07 15.12 18.80
CA ASN A 162 -17.13 15.56 17.79
C ASN A 162 -16.83 14.37 16.87
N VAL A 163 -17.08 14.55 15.58
CA VAL A 163 -16.89 13.50 14.56
C VAL A 163 -15.46 13.49 14.04
N ILE A 164 -14.99 12.32 13.64
CA ILE A 164 -13.66 12.19 13.02
C ILE A 164 -13.72 12.83 11.62
N ARG A 165 -12.69 13.61 11.27
CA ARG A 165 -12.61 14.34 9.99
C ARG A 165 -12.96 13.48 8.78
N SER A 166 -13.71 14.08 7.87
CA SER A 166 -14.04 13.61 6.53
C SER A 166 -13.25 14.38 5.45
N TYR A 167 -13.40 14.00 4.18
CA TYR A 167 -12.86 14.81 3.08
C TYR A 167 -13.47 16.21 3.00
N HIS A 168 -14.76 16.35 3.31
CA HIS A 168 -15.42 17.64 3.35
C HIS A 168 -14.78 18.56 4.40
N ASP A 169 -14.46 18.03 5.58
CA ASP A 169 -13.77 18.79 6.62
C ASP A 169 -12.35 19.21 6.18
N ILE A 170 -11.65 18.35 5.44
CA ILE A 170 -10.31 18.66 4.90
C ILE A 170 -10.39 19.79 3.87
N GLU A 171 -11.34 19.70 2.92
CA GLU A 171 -11.53 20.70 1.86
C GLU A 171 -11.97 22.07 2.41
N THR A 172 -12.73 22.07 3.51
CA THR A 172 -13.19 23.30 4.18
C THR A 172 -12.23 23.80 5.28
N ASP A 173 -11.06 23.16 5.43
CA ASP A 173 -10.07 23.39 6.49
C ASP A 173 -10.62 23.29 7.93
N ASN A 174 -11.71 22.54 8.13
CA ASN A 174 -12.32 22.24 9.43
C ASN A 174 -11.65 21.04 10.13
N THR A 175 -10.32 21.06 10.22
CA THR A 175 -9.52 19.94 10.76
C THR A 175 -8.62 20.37 11.93
N PRO A 176 -9.17 20.62 13.13
CA PRO A 176 -8.44 21.26 14.23
C PRO A 176 -7.21 20.49 14.73
N HIS A 177 -7.16 19.17 14.49
CA HIS A 177 -6.10 18.29 14.97
C HIS A 177 -5.12 17.83 13.89
N MET A 178 -5.57 17.77 12.63
CA MET A 178 -4.88 17.07 11.55
C MET A 178 -3.47 17.60 11.30
N LYS A 179 -3.30 18.92 11.09
CA LYS A 179 -1.98 19.53 10.79
C LYS A 179 -0.95 19.25 11.91
N LYS A 180 -1.37 19.30 13.18
CA LYS A 180 -0.50 19.02 14.33
C LYS A 180 -0.16 17.52 14.43
N ALA A 181 -1.13 16.65 14.18
CA ALA A 181 -0.94 15.21 14.21
C ALA A 181 -0.03 14.74 13.08
N THR A 182 -0.28 15.16 11.84
CA THR A 182 0.57 14.84 10.68
C THR A 182 2.02 15.22 10.94
N ARG A 183 2.28 16.45 11.42
CA ARG A 183 3.64 16.91 11.74
C ARG A 183 4.33 16.04 12.80
N HIS A 184 3.59 15.57 13.81
CA HIS A 184 4.13 14.67 14.84
C HIS A 184 4.59 13.34 14.23
N TYR A 185 3.72 12.71 13.43
CA TYR A 185 4.04 11.42 12.82
C TYR A 185 5.09 11.53 11.71
N GLU A 186 5.17 12.63 10.96
CA GLU A 186 6.26 12.90 10.01
C GLU A 186 7.62 13.06 10.70
N ALA A 187 7.65 13.71 11.87
CA ALA A 187 8.87 13.81 12.67
C ALA A 187 9.34 12.43 13.17
N LEU A 188 8.40 11.57 13.60
CA LEU A 188 8.70 10.19 13.96
C LEU A 188 9.15 9.37 12.74
N ALA A 189 8.46 9.48 11.60
CA ALA A 189 8.80 8.79 10.37
C ALA A 189 10.23 9.07 9.92
N THR A 190 10.65 10.33 9.97
CA THR A 190 12.03 10.75 9.66
C THR A 190 13.04 10.07 10.59
N ARG A 191 12.80 10.07 11.91
CA ARG A 191 13.67 9.41 12.89
C ARG A 191 13.78 7.90 12.65
N VAL A 192 12.65 7.25 12.38
CA VAL A 192 12.56 5.80 12.12
C VAL A 192 13.33 5.44 10.85
N ALA A 193 13.08 6.16 9.74
CA ALA A 193 13.77 5.93 8.48
C ALA A 193 15.28 6.17 8.60
N ASN A 194 15.70 7.25 9.27
CA ASN A 194 17.12 7.54 9.51
C ASN A 194 17.83 6.41 10.27
N ASN A 195 17.17 5.83 11.28
CA ASN A 195 17.71 4.71 12.05
C ASN A 195 17.58 3.35 11.35
N GLY A 196 16.93 3.27 10.17
CA GLY A 196 16.78 2.01 9.43
C GLY A 196 15.75 1.06 10.07
N HIS A 197 14.83 1.60 10.85
CA HIS A 197 13.73 0.87 11.48
C HIS A 197 12.46 0.98 10.63
N THR A 198 11.53 0.07 10.84
CA THR A 198 10.25 0.00 10.11
C THR A 198 9.07 0.12 11.06
N VAL A 199 7.99 0.77 10.64
CA VAL A 199 6.73 0.82 11.38
C VAL A 199 5.62 0.19 10.54
N ASP A 200 5.01 -0.87 11.07
CA ASP A 200 3.77 -1.41 10.55
C ASP A 200 2.59 -0.92 11.39
N ILE A 201 1.46 -0.67 10.75
CA ILE A 201 0.21 -0.28 11.41
C ILE A 201 -0.88 -1.27 11.03
N PHE A 202 -1.36 -2.00 12.04
CA PHE A 202 -2.53 -2.86 11.96
C PHE A 202 -3.70 -2.17 12.66
N ALA A 203 -4.57 -1.57 11.87
CA ALA A 203 -5.75 -0.88 12.34
C ALA A 203 -6.99 -1.79 12.24
N CYS A 204 -7.62 -2.09 13.36
CA CYS A 204 -8.91 -2.78 13.40
C CYS A 204 -9.90 -2.01 14.25
N ALA A 205 -10.80 -1.26 13.59
CA ALA A 205 -11.84 -0.48 14.24
C ALA A 205 -13.02 -0.28 13.28
N LEU A 206 -14.23 -0.10 13.83
CA LEU A 206 -15.43 0.18 13.04
C LEU A 206 -15.47 1.59 12.45
N ASP A 207 -14.57 2.46 12.88
CA ASP A 207 -14.42 3.86 12.45
C ASP A 207 -12.93 4.15 12.24
N GLN A 208 -12.62 5.32 11.71
CA GLN A 208 -11.26 5.75 11.37
C GLN A 208 -10.32 5.79 12.59
N VAL A 209 -9.03 5.52 12.36
CA VAL A 209 -7.99 5.49 13.41
C VAL A 209 -6.94 6.58 13.26
N GLY A 210 -6.93 7.31 12.15
CA GLY A 210 -5.91 8.30 11.82
C GLY A 210 -4.78 7.77 10.95
N LEU A 211 -5.06 6.79 10.08
CA LEU A 211 -4.08 6.33 9.07
C LEU A 211 -3.62 7.47 8.19
N LYS A 212 -4.50 8.42 7.86
CA LYS A 212 -4.14 9.60 7.05
C LYS A 212 -2.98 10.41 7.67
N GLU A 213 -3.00 10.62 8.99
CA GLU A 213 -1.96 11.34 9.73
C GLU A 213 -0.72 10.47 9.98
N MET A 214 -0.90 9.15 10.14
CA MET A 214 0.18 8.20 10.46
C MET A 214 0.88 7.61 9.23
N LYS A 215 0.35 7.82 8.02
CA LYS A 215 0.81 7.15 6.79
C LYS A 215 2.31 7.30 6.53
N SER A 216 2.91 8.43 6.92
CA SER A 216 4.35 8.69 6.73
C SER A 216 5.21 7.70 7.49
N CYS A 217 4.81 7.26 8.69
CA CYS A 217 5.56 6.27 9.46
C CYS A 217 5.70 4.94 8.70
N VAL A 218 4.65 4.55 7.96
CA VAL A 218 4.64 3.32 7.17
C VAL A 218 5.31 3.54 5.82
N ASN A 219 4.85 4.52 5.05
CA ASN A 219 5.30 4.77 3.68
C ASN A 219 6.79 5.10 3.61
N ASN A 220 7.34 5.86 4.56
CA ASN A 220 8.75 6.25 4.53
C ASN A 220 9.68 5.08 4.89
N THR A 221 9.15 3.99 5.44
CA THR A 221 9.94 2.91 6.04
C THR A 221 9.71 1.57 5.38
N GLY A 222 8.80 1.49 4.39
CA GLY A 222 8.41 0.24 3.74
C GLY A 222 7.68 -0.72 4.68
N GLY A 223 6.98 -0.18 5.69
CA GLY A 223 6.15 -0.97 6.58
C GLY A 223 4.84 -1.39 5.93
N TYR A 224 4.06 -2.19 6.64
CA TYR A 224 2.74 -2.64 6.22
C TYR A 224 1.62 -1.80 6.84
N MET A 225 0.67 -1.38 6.00
CA MET A 225 -0.57 -0.74 6.43
C MET A 225 -1.73 -1.70 6.23
N PHE A 226 -2.39 -2.08 7.33
CA PHE A 226 -3.59 -2.92 7.31
C PHE A 226 -4.76 -2.17 7.93
N MET A 227 -5.93 -2.30 7.31
CA MET A 227 -7.21 -1.79 7.80
C MET A 227 -8.25 -2.91 7.81
N GLY A 228 -8.98 -3.04 8.92
CA GLY A 228 -10.10 -3.96 9.06
C GLY A 228 -11.05 -3.52 10.17
N ASP A 229 -12.09 -4.29 10.42
CA ASP A 229 -13.12 -3.94 11.40
C ASP A 229 -12.77 -4.41 12.81
N VAL A 230 -12.28 -5.66 12.93
CA VAL A 230 -11.95 -6.33 14.20
C VAL A 230 -10.74 -7.26 14.05
N PHE A 231 -9.91 -7.32 15.09
CA PHE A 231 -8.74 -8.20 15.14
C PHE A 231 -9.10 -9.69 15.20
N ASP A 232 -10.31 -10.05 15.66
CA ASP A 232 -10.72 -11.46 15.74
C ASP A 232 -11.14 -12.07 14.38
N SER A 233 -11.10 -11.27 13.31
CA SER A 233 -11.46 -11.72 11.97
C SER A 233 -10.42 -12.68 11.36
N ALA A 234 -10.88 -13.62 10.53
CA ALA A 234 -10.01 -14.46 9.70
C ALA A 234 -9.12 -13.61 8.77
N LEU A 235 -9.67 -12.50 8.25
CA LEU A 235 -8.98 -11.53 7.41
C LEU A 235 -7.70 -10.99 8.08
N PHE A 236 -7.81 -10.49 9.32
CA PHE A 236 -6.66 -9.99 10.06
C PHE A 236 -5.70 -11.12 10.43
N LYS A 237 -6.22 -12.23 11.00
CA LYS A 237 -5.37 -13.34 11.47
C LYS A 237 -4.50 -13.91 10.35
N GLN A 238 -5.07 -14.16 9.17
CA GLN A 238 -4.34 -14.67 8.01
C GLN A 238 -3.37 -13.62 7.46
N THR A 239 -3.78 -12.35 7.36
CA THR A 239 -2.88 -11.28 6.92
C THR A 239 -1.68 -11.16 7.86
N PHE A 240 -1.92 -11.13 9.17
CA PHE A 240 -0.85 -10.98 10.15
C PHE A 240 0.11 -12.16 10.17
N GLN A 241 -0.38 -13.39 9.96
CA GLN A 241 0.49 -14.57 9.79
C GLN A 241 1.43 -14.42 8.58
N ARG A 242 0.95 -13.86 7.46
CA ARG A 242 1.75 -13.67 6.24
C ARG A 242 2.87 -12.65 6.35
N VAL A 243 2.81 -11.75 7.33
CA VAL A 243 3.94 -10.85 7.67
C VAL A 243 5.20 -11.66 7.97
N PHE A 244 5.06 -12.87 8.49
CA PHE A 244 6.14 -13.79 8.84
C PHE A 244 6.33 -14.90 7.80
N ALA A 245 5.88 -14.68 6.56
CA ALA A 245 6.06 -15.65 5.49
C ALA A 245 7.55 -15.94 5.26
N LYS A 246 7.87 -17.23 5.13
CA LYS A 246 9.22 -17.72 4.92
C LYS A 246 9.46 -18.14 3.47
N ASP A 247 10.71 -18.09 3.05
CA ASP A 247 11.16 -18.56 1.74
C ASP A 247 11.44 -20.08 1.77
N ALA A 248 11.99 -20.60 0.67
CA ALA A 248 12.33 -22.02 0.54
C ALA A 248 13.45 -22.49 1.51
N ASN A 249 14.17 -21.56 2.14
CA ASN A 249 15.23 -21.84 3.11
C ASN A 249 14.75 -21.68 4.56
N ASP A 250 13.44 -21.53 4.80
CA ASP A 250 12.86 -21.24 6.11
C ASP A 250 13.30 -19.89 6.72
N GLU A 251 13.74 -18.95 5.87
CA GLU A 251 14.12 -17.58 6.26
C GLU A 251 12.98 -16.60 5.93
N PHE A 252 12.76 -15.54 6.71
CA PHE A 252 11.69 -14.57 6.38
C PHE A 252 11.92 -13.93 5.01
N LYS A 253 10.84 -13.76 4.23
CA LYS A 253 10.88 -13.12 2.92
C LYS A 253 11.22 -11.62 2.98
N THR A 254 11.03 -10.98 4.14
CA THR A 254 11.34 -9.57 4.35
C THR A 254 12.85 -9.35 4.50
N ALA A 255 13.35 -8.29 3.89
CA ALA A 255 14.67 -7.71 4.09
C ALA A 255 14.57 -6.36 4.83
N TYR A 256 15.65 -5.98 5.51
CA TYR A 256 15.68 -4.84 6.41
C TYR A 256 16.82 -3.87 6.12
N ASN A 257 16.72 -2.66 6.69
CA ASN A 257 17.68 -1.56 6.59
C ASN A 257 18.28 -1.46 5.17
N ALA A 258 17.38 -1.37 4.20
CA ALA A 258 17.71 -1.41 2.80
C ALA A 258 17.85 -0.01 2.21
N SER A 259 18.61 0.06 1.12
CA SER A 259 18.73 1.24 0.30
C SER A 259 18.97 0.82 -1.15
N PHE A 260 18.57 1.65 -2.08
CA PHE A 260 18.87 1.42 -3.48
C PHE A 260 19.43 2.67 -4.15
N GLU A 261 20.37 2.46 -5.06
CA GLU A 261 21.02 3.47 -5.89
C GLU A 261 20.76 3.16 -7.37
N VAL A 262 20.50 4.20 -8.15
CA VAL A 262 20.35 4.13 -9.60
C VAL A 262 21.53 4.83 -10.26
N LYS A 263 22.22 4.12 -11.13
CA LYS A 263 23.28 4.65 -11.99
C LYS A 263 22.85 4.57 -13.45
N THR A 264 23.24 5.57 -14.23
CA THR A 264 22.82 5.71 -15.63
C THR A 264 23.99 6.10 -16.51
N SER A 265 23.89 5.83 -17.81
CA SER A 265 24.73 6.50 -18.82
C SER A 265 24.58 8.02 -18.73
N LYS A 266 25.58 8.78 -19.19
CA LYS A 266 25.63 10.25 -19.01
C LYS A 266 24.44 10.99 -19.61
N GLU A 267 23.87 10.41 -20.66
CA GLU A 267 22.76 10.93 -21.46
C GLU A 267 21.38 10.66 -20.83
N LEU A 268 21.33 9.84 -19.78
CA LEU A 268 20.13 9.58 -18.99
C LEU A 268 20.29 10.16 -17.59
N LYS A 269 19.37 11.03 -17.21
CA LYS A 269 19.26 11.60 -15.87
C LYS A 269 18.10 10.96 -15.12
N VAL A 270 18.16 11.00 -13.81
CA VAL A 270 17.15 10.47 -12.90
C VAL A 270 16.32 11.63 -12.38
N SER A 271 15.02 11.64 -12.71
CA SER A 271 14.05 12.65 -12.26
C SER A 271 13.56 12.40 -10.84
N GLY A 272 13.46 11.13 -10.45
CA GLY A 272 13.09 10.77 -9.09
C GLY A 272 12.41 9.41 -8.99
N CYS A 273 11.87 9.14 -7.81
CA CYS A 273 11.17 7.91 -7.49
C CYS A 273 9.75 8.19 -6.97
N VAL A 274 8.77 7.42 -7.42
CA VAL A 274 7.45 7.34 -6.77
C VAL A 274 7.28 5.94 -6.17
N GLY A 275 7.12 5.91 -4.85
CA GLY A 275 6.95 4.69 -4.06
C GLY A 275 7.18 4.97 -2.57
N ASN A 276 7.06 3.92 -1.77
CA ASN A 276 7.25 3.97 -0.31
C ASN A 276 8.75 3.95 0.06
N CYS A 277 9.40 5.12 0.03
CA CYS A 277 10.82 5.29 0.39
C CYS A 277 11.13 6.74 0.84
N VAL A 278 12.38 7.00 1.24
CA VAL A 278 12.90 8.34 1.51
C VAL A 278 14.18 8.62 0.73
N SER A 279 14.44 9.89 0.44
CA SER A 279 15.69 10.32 -0.22
C SER A 279 16.89 10.10 0.69
N LEU A 280 18.01 9.64 0.11
CA LEU A 280 19.33 9.68 0.75
C LEU A 280 20.12 10.95 0.41
N GLU A 281 19.48 11.89 -0.31
CA GLU A 281 20.04 13.19 -0.70
C GLU A 281 21.38 13.11 -1.44
N ARG A 282 21.68 11.95 -2.03
CA ARG A 282 22.90 11.72 -2.78
C ARG A 282 22.94 12.63 -4.00
N LYS A 283 23.94 13.52 -4.04
CA LYS A 283 24.19 14.42 -5.16
C LYS A 283 25.06 13.76 -6.23
N GLY A 284 24.89 14.15 -7.48
CA GLY A 284 25.65 13.63 -8.59
C GLY A 284 25.23 14.22 -9.93
N GLY A 285 26.09 14.08 -10.94
CA GLY A 285 25.84 14.63 -12.28
C GLY A 285 24.73 13.93 -13.07
N ASN A 286 24.13 12.86 -12.54
CA ASN A 286 23.07 12.09 -13.18
C ASN A 286 21.67 12.44 -12.66
N ILE A 287 21.52 13.51 -11.88
CA ILE A 287 20.22 14.00 -11.39
C ILE A 287 19.62 14.93 -12.45
N SER A 288 18.33 14.78 -12.76
CA SER A 288 17.61 15.68 -13.65
C SER A 288 17.20 16.95 -12.91
N GLU A 289 17.08 18.07 -13.63
CA GLU A 289 16.47 19.30 -13.14
C GLU A 289 14.94 19.17 -13.03
N THR A 290 14.34 18.25 -13.78
CA THR A 290 12.90 17.96 -13.70
C THR A 290 12.66 16.88 -12.65
N GLU A 291 12.08 17.28 -11.51
CA GLU A 291 11.77 16.37 -10.41
C GLU A 291 10.40 15.70 -10.58
N ILE A 292 10.35 14.38 -10.37
CA ILE A 292 9.11 13.60 -10.32
C ILE A 292 9.15 12.71 -9.08
N GLY A 293 8.19 12.91 -8.16
CA GLY A 293 8.17 12.18 -6.91
C GLY A 293 9.28 12.65 -5.96
N ILE A 294 9.95 11.70 -5.33
CA ILE A 294 11.10 11.93 -4.46
C ILE A 294 12.33 12.11 -5.36
N GLY A 295 12.51 13.34 -5.84
CA GLY A 295 13.58 13.78 -6.74
C GLY A 295 14.85 14.28 -6.04
N GLY A 296 15.70 15.01 -6.78
CA GLY A 296 16.90 15.65 -6.25
C GLY A 296 18.00 14.70 -5.75
N THR A 297 17.90 13.41 -6.11
CA THR A 297 18.82 12.34 -5.71
C THR A 297 18.85 11.19 -6.72
N THR A 298 19.84 10.30 -6.59
CA THR A 298 19.89 9.00 -7.29
C THR A 298 19.88 7.81 -6.31
N ALA A 299 19.66 8.05 -5.02
CA ALA A 299 19.65 7.00 -4.01
C ALA A 299 18.54 7.23 -2.97
N TRP A 300 17.91 6.14 -2.56
CA TRP A 300 16.80 6.14 -1.62
C TRP A 300 17.00 5.08 -0.55
N LYS A 301 16.41 5.31 0.62
CA LYS A 301 16.37 4.37 1.73
C LYS A 301 14.96 3.81 1.89
N VAL A 302 14.91 2.53 2.21
CA VAL A 302 13.70 1.81 2.58
C VAL A 302 14.04 0.86 3.72
N SER A 303 13.46 1.08 4.88
CA SER A 303 13.84 0.32 6.09
C SER A 303 13.40 -1.14 6.04
N ALA A 304 12.33 -1.49 5.33
CA ALA A 304 11.96 -2.87 5.02
C ALA A 304 11.45 -3.02 3.59
N LEU A 305 11.76 -4.16 2.98
CA LEU A 305 11.24 -4.54 1.66
C LEU A 305 10.92 -6.02 1.64
N ASP A 306 10.02 -6.42 0.76
CA ASP A 306 9.68 -7.81 0.46
C ASP A 306 9.80 -8.07 -1.05
N PRO A 307 9.59 -9.31 -1.53
CA PRO A 307 9.72 -9.61 -2.95
C PRO A 307 8.74 -8.86 -3.88
N ASN A 308 7.63 -8.33 -3.35
CA ASN A 308 6.60 -7.63 -4.13
C ASN A 308 6.84 -6.10 -4.15
N THR A 309 7.70 -5.60 -3.26
CA THR A 309 8.00 -4.17 -3.14
C THR A 309 8.55 -3.61 -4.46
N THR A 310 7.77 -2.71 -5.08
CA THR A 310 8.04 -2.18 -6.42
C THR A 310 8.10 -0.66 -6.43
N TYR A 311 9.15 -0.09 -7.05
CA TYR A 311 9.38 1.35 -7.17
C TYR A 311 9.25 1.84 -8.61
N ALA A 312 8.63 3.00 -8.80
CA ALA A 312 8.61 3.69 -10.09
C ALA A 312 9.78 4.68 -10.15
N ILE A 313 10.72 4.49 -11.09
CA ILE A 313 11.86 5.39 -11.30
C ILE A 313 11.67 6.12 -12.63
N PHE A 314 11.73 7.45 -12.57
CA PHE A 314 11.53 8.31 -13.72
C PHE A 314 12.87 8.82 -14.23
N PHE A 315 13.02 8.82 -15.55
CA PHE A 315 14.25 9.22 -16.22
C PHE A 315 13.97 10.34 -17.20
N ASP A 316 15.01 11.12 -17.46
CA ASP A 316 15.01 12.23 -18.40
C ASP A 316 16.19 12.09 -19.37
N VAL A 317 15.96 12.39 -20.64
CA VAL A 317 16.98 12.29 -21.68
C VAL A 317 17.69 13.63 -21.78
N ALA A 318 18.93 13.70 -21.32
CA ALA A 318 19.70 14.94 -21.26
C ALA A 318 20.44 15.30 -22.56
N ASN A 319 20.42 14.41 -23.56
CA ASN A 319 21.13 14.68 -24.81
C ASN A 319 20.40 15.77 -25.61
N GLN A 320 21.16 16.70 -26.20
CA GLN A 320 20.57 17.74 -27.05
C GLN A 320 19.94 17.12 -28.30
N HIS A 321 18.85 17.71 -28.79
CA HIS A 321 18.09 17.18 -29.93
C HIS A 321 18.93 16.97 -31.21
N THR A 322 19.99 17.77 -31.39
CA THR A 322 20.90 17.71 -32.54
C THR A 322 22.14 16.84 -32.31
N ALA A 323 22.33 16.30 -31.11
CA ALA A 323 23.51 15.50 -30.78
C ALA A 323 23.39 14.09 -31.40
N PRO A 324 24.49 13.52 -31.90
CA PRO A 324 24.47 12.18 -32.48
C PRO A 324 24.08 11.13 -31.44
N VAL A 325 23.54 10.01 -31.91
CA VAL A 325 23.31 8.83 -31.08
C VAL A 325 24.61 8.45 -30.36
N PRO A 326 24.60 8.24 -29.03
CA PRO A 326 25.80 7.94 -28.26
C PRO A 326 26.57 6.72 -28.78
N GLN A 327 27.89 6.72 -28.61
CA GLN A 327 28.76 5.62 -29.03
C GLN A 327 28.31 4.30 -28.38
N GLY A 328 28.07 3.26 -29.18
CA GLY A 328 27.50 1.99 -28.73
C GLY A 328 25.96 1.91 -28.79
N GLY A 329 25.28 3.02 -29.12
CA GLY A 329 23.85 3.05 -29.47
C GLY A 329 22.90 2.67 -28.34
N ARG A 330 23.38 2.55 -27.09
CA ARG A 330 22.58 2.07 -25.95
C ARG A 330 22.72 2.95 -24.73
N GLY A 331 21.60 3.23 -24.07
CA GLY A 331 21.56 3.77 -22.72
C GLY A 331 21.53 2.63 -21.71
N CYS A 332 22.38 2.69 -20.70
CA CYS A 332 22.46 1.69 -19.63
C CYS A 332 21.91 2.27 -18.33
N ILE A 333 21.21 1.43 -17.57
CA ILE A 333 20.69 1.71 -16.24
C ILE A 333 21.10 0.57 -15.32
N GLN A 334 21.66 0.89 -14.16
CA GLN A 334 22.03 -0.09 -13.15
C GLN A 334 21.38 0.27 -11.83
N PHE A 335 20.62 -0.69 -11.29
CA PHE A 335 20.00 -0.64 -9.98
C PHE A 335 20.87 -1.44 -9.00
N ILE A 336 21.24 -0.83 -7.88
CA ILE A 336 22.06 -1.45 -6.84
C ILE A 336 21.28 -1.35 -5.53
N THR A 337 20.75 -2.46 -5.04
CA THR A 337 20.02 -2.51 -3.77
C THR A 337 20.86 -3.21 -2.71
N GLN A 338 21.17 -2.51 -1.63
CA GLN A 338 21.87 -3.06 -0.47
C GLN A 338 20.87 -3.28 0.65
N TYR A 339 20.92 -4.42 1.32
CA TYR A 339 19.98 -4.73 2.40
C TYR A 339 20.54 -5.74 3.39
N GLN A 340 19.93 -5.79 4.57
CA GLN A 340 20.09 -6.86 5.54
C GLN A 340 19.07 -7.96 5.27
N HIS A 341 19.52 -9.14 4.87
CA HIS A 341 18.66 -10.31 4.73
C HIS A 341 18.16 -10.74 6.12
N SER A 342 17.01 -11.41 6.18
CA SER A 342 16.43 -11.94 7.42
C SER A 342 17.36 -12.91 8.17
N SER A 343 18.29 -13.55 7.46
CA SER A 343 19.36 -14.39 8.02
C SER A 343 20.48 -13.62 8.72
N GLY A 344 20.46 -12.28 8.69
CA GLY A 344 21.49 -11.41 9.24
C GLY A 344 22.62 -11.06 8.26
N GLN A 345 22.69 -11.73 7.10
CA GLN A 345 23.67 -11.39 6.06
C GLN A 345 23.39 -10.02 5.44
N ARG A 346 24.43 -9.26 5.13
CA ARG A 346 24.33 -8.09 4.26
C ARG A 346 24.45 -8.55 2.81
N ARG A 347 23.46 -8.22 1.98
CA ARG A 347 23.40 -8.62 0.57
C ARG A 347 23.33 -7.39 -0.34
N VAL A 348 23.79 -7.57 -1.57
CA VAL A 348 23.69 -6.58 -2.64
C VAL A 348 23.03 -7.24 -3.84
N ARG A 349 21.90 -6.70 -4.30
CA ARG A 349 21.23 -7.09 -5.54
C ARG A 349 21.58 -6.06 -6.61
N VAL A 350 22.12 -6.52 -7.73
CA VAL A 350 22.47 -5.66 -8.87
C VAL A 350 21.65 -6.09 -10.08
N THR A 351 20.99 -5.13 -10.72
CA THR A 351 20.28 -5.36 -11.98
C THR A 351 20.74 -4.30 -12.98
N THR A 352 21.30 -4.75 -14.10
CA THR A 352 21.74 -3.85 -15.18
C THR A 352 20.90 -4.12 -16.40
N CYS A 353 20.26 -3.08 -16.95
CA CYS A 353 19.52 -3.15 -18.20
C CYS A 353 20.05 -2.12 -19.19
N ALA A 354 19.81 -2.38 -20.47
CA ALA A 354 20.16 -1.48 -21.55
C ALA A 354 18.97 -1.33 -22.51
N ARG A 355 18.82 -0.13 -23.09
CA ARG A 355 17.83 0.18 -24.13
C ARG A 355 18.52 0.89 -25.28
N ASN A 356 18.07 0.63 -26.51
CA ASN A 356 18.64 1.26 -27.69
C ASN A 356 18.20 2.73 -27.76
N TRP A 357 19.12 3.59 -28.17
CA TRP A 357 18.79 4.95 -28.59
C TRP A 357 18.23 4.93 -30.00
N VAL A 358 17.23 5.77 -30.26
CA VAL A 358 16.64 5.94 -31.58
C VAL A 358 16.74 7.41 -31.95
N ASP A 359 17.18 7.68 -33.18
CA ASP A 359 17.19 9.04 -33.72
C ASP A 359 15.76 9.57 -33.83
N SER A 360 15.54 10.85 -33.52
CA SER A 360 14.21 11.46 -33.54
C SER A 360 13.53 11.41 -34.92
N SER A 361 14.30 11.35 -36.01
CA SER A 361 13.79 11.14 -37.38
C SER A 361 13.16 9.75 -37.58
N ASN A 362 13.48 8.79 -36.71
CA ASN A 362 13.02 7.41 -36.77
C ASN A 362 12.05 7.06 -35.62
N LEU A 363 11.20 8.00 -35.22
CA LEU A 363 10.25 7.85 -34.11
C LEU A 363 9.30 6.65 -34.26
N HIS A 364 9.12 6.15 -35.48
CA HIS A 364 8.34 4.94 -35.77
C HIS A 364 8.89 3.67 -35.10
N TYR A 365 10.16 3.62 -34.69
CA TYR A 365 10.70 2.52 -33.87
C TYR A 365 10.40 2.66 -32.37
N VAL A 366 10.01 3.84 -31.90
CA VAL A 366 9.70 4.08 -30.48
C VAL A 366 8.29 3.57 -30.15
N ALA A 367 7.31 3.85 -31.01
CA ALA A 367 5.90 3.49 -30.76
C ALA A 367 5.68 1.99 -30.48
N PRO A 368 6.28 1.04 -31.23
CA PRO A 368 6.14 -0.39 -30.94
C PRO A 368 6.76 -0.85 -29.61
N SER A 369 7.66 -0.05 -29.02
CA SER A 369 8.30 -0.35 -27.73
C SER A 369 7.49 0.14 -26.52
N PHE A 370 6.33 0.78 -26.77
CA PHE A 370 5.48 1.28 -25.71
C PHE A 370 4.77 0.13 -24.99
N ASP A 371 4.94 0.12 -23.67
CA ASP A 371 4.27 -0.78 -22.75
C ASP A 371 3.10 -0.02 -22.10
N GLN A 372 1.88 -0.25 -22.57
CA GLN A 372 0.67 0.42 -22.07
C GLN A 372 0.34 0.07 -20.62
N GLU A 373 0.67 -1.14 -20.18
CA GLU A 373 0.40 -1.64 -18.84
C GLU A 373 1.28 -0.94 -17.81
N ALA A 374 2.61 -1.00 -18.02
CA ALA A 374 3.56 -0.30 -17.17
C ALA A 374 3.31 1.22 -17.19
N SER A 375 2.98 1.79 -18.36
CA SER A 375 2.70 3.23 -18.48
C SER A 375 1.45 3.65 -17.71
N ALA A 376 0.39 2.84 -17.71
CA ALA A 376 -0.82 3.12 -16.94
C ALA A 376 -0.52 3.14 -15.43
N VAL A 377 0.26 2.17 -14.93
CA VAL A 377 0.67 2.10 -13.52
C VAL A 377 1.57 3.27 -13.14
N LEU A 378 2.56 3.62 -13.97
CA LEU A 378 3.43 4.78 -13.75
C LEU A 378 2.62 6.08 -13.68
N MET A 379 1.65 6.27 -14.58
CA MET A 379 0.77 7.43 -14.59
C MET A 379 -0.16 7.46 -13.37
N ALA A 380 -0.68 6.32 -12.92
CA ALA A 380 -1.46 6.21 -11.69
C ALA A 380 -0.65 6.62 -10.45
N ARG A 381 0.61 6.17 -10.37
CA ARG A 381 1.53 6.55 -9.29
C ARG A 381 1.84 8.05 -9.29
N VAL A 382 2.09 8.65 -10.47
CA VAL A 382 2.28 10.11 -10.57
C VAL A 382 1.00 10.86 -10.19
N ALA A 383 -0.16 10.44 -10.68
CA ALA A 383 -1.44 11.08 -10.38
C ALA A 383 -1.75 11.05 -8.87
N THR A 384 -1.55 9.90 -8.23
CA THR A 384 -1.79 9.75 -6.79
C THR A 384 -0.77 10.51 -5.95
N HIS A 385 0.50 10.55 -6.35
CA HIS A 385 1.51 11.37 -5.70
C HIS A 385 1.16 12.86 -5.77
N ARG A 386 0.75 13.35 -6.93
CA ARG A 386 0.26 14.74 -7.09
C ARG A 386 -0.95 15.03 -6.21
N CYS A 387 -1.84 14.06 -6.01
CA CYS A 387 -2.97 14.23 -5.10
C CYS A 387 -2.58 14.31 -3.62
N GLU A 388 -1.30 14.06 -3.27
CA GLU A 388 -0.81 14.26 -1.91
C GLU A 388 -0.17 15.63 -1.71
N THR A 389 0.26 16.28 -2.80
CA THR A 389 0.95 17.57 -2.80
C THR A 389 0.09 18.73 -3.27
N ASP A 390 -0.83 18.48 -4.22
CA ASP A 390 -1.76 19.46 -4.78
C ASP A 390 -3.13 19.35 -4.09
N ASP A 391 -3.73 20.50 -3.76
CA ASP A 391 -4.98 20.56 -2.99
C ASP A 391 -6.23 20.24 -3.84
N ASN A 392 -6.14 20.21 -5.18
CA ASN A 392 -7.31 20.05 -6.06
C ASN A 392 -7.28 18.78 -6.93
N ALA A 393 -8.03 17.76 -6.51
CA ALA A 393 -8.19 16.51 -7.26
C ALA A 393 -8.73 16.73 -8.69
N GLN A 394 -9.57 17.74 -8.90
CA GLN A 394 -10.15 18.01 -10.22
C GLN A 394 -9.11 18.48 -11.24
N ASP A 395 -8.09 19.20 -10.80
CA ASP A 395 -7.01 19.65 -11.67
C ASP A 395 -6.09 18.50 -12.07
N ILE A 396 -5.95 17.49 -11.20
CA ILE A 396 -5.21 16.26 -11.49
C ILE A 396 -5.95 15.42 -12.53
N LEU A 397 -7.28 15.32 -12.44
CA LEU A 397 -8.09 14.65 -13.47
C LEU A 397 -7.96 15.35 -14.83
N ARG A 398 -8.05 16.70 -14.84
CA ARG A 398 -7.82 17.50 -16.06
C ARG A 398 -6.41 17.30 -16.62
N TRP A 399 -5.40 17.21 -15.76
CA TRP A 399 -4.04 16.91 -16.18
C TRP A 399 -3.95 15.52 -16.82
N LEU A 400 -4.55 14.51 -16.19
CA LEU A 400 -4.58 13.14 -16.71
C LEU A 400 -5.25 13.06 -18.09
N ASP A 401 -6.42 13.70 -18.23
CA ASP A 401 -7.15 13.79 -19.50
C ASP A 401 -6.30 14.49 -20.59
N ARG A 402 -5.61 15.59 -20.25
CA ARG A 402 -4.70 16.28 -21.17
C ARG A 402 -3.52 15.41 -21.60
N MET A 403 -2.94 14.63 -20.69
CA MET A 403 -1.84 13.72 -21.02
C MET A 403 -2.31 12.60 -21.95
N LEU A 404 -3.50 12.04 -21.70
CA LEU A 404 -4.11 11.05 -22.57
C LEU A 404 -4.37 11.60 -23.98
N ILE A 405 -5.01 12.79 -24.08
CA ILE A 405 -5.30 13.42 -25.38
C ILE A 405 -4.00 13.63 -26.17
N ARG A 406 -2.95 14.19 -25.55
CA ARG A 406 -1.66 14.40 -26.20
C ARG A 406 -1.00 13.10 -26.66
N CYS A 407 -1.12 12.05 -25.85
CA CYS A 407 -0.60 10.73 -26.21
C CYS A 407 -1.32 10.21 -27.47
N VAL A 408 -2.65 10.20 -27.46
CA VAL A 408 -3.48 9.73 -28.59
C VAL A 408 -3.26 10.58 -29.85
N GLN A 409 -3.14 11.91 -29.73
CA GLN A 409 -2.78 12.80 -30.83
C GLN A 409 -1.44 12.45 -31.46
N LYS A 410 -0.47 12.04 -30.63
CA LYS A 410 0.90 11.77 -31.09
C LYS A 410 1.05 10.41 -31.76
N VAL A 411 0.30 9.40 -31.31
CA VAL A 411 0.49 8.00 -31.72
C VAL A 411 -0.67 7.44 -32.56
N GLY A 412 -1.83 8.10 -32.55
CA GLY A 412 -3.00 7.66 -33.29
C GLY A 412 -2.93 8.01 -34.77
N GLU A 413 -3.53 7.16 -35.59
CA GLU A 413 -3.72 7.39 -37.01
C GLU A 413 -5.14 7.91 -37.24
N TYR A 414 -5.29 9.08 -37.87
CA TYR A 414 -6.57 9.72 -38.10
C TYR A 414 -6.53 10.75 -39.22
N ASN A 415 -7.69 11.00 -39.82
CA ASN A 415 -7.97 12.17 -40.62
C ASN A 415 -8.39 13.32 -39.70
N LYS A 416 -7.89 14.53 -39.97
CA LYS A 416 -8.24 15.72 -39.19
C LYS A 416 -9.75 15.95 -39.22
N ASP A 417 -10.28 16.29 -38.05
CA ASP A 417 -11.69 16.60 -37.84
C ASP A 417 -12.68 15.46 -38.19
N ASP A 418 -12.19 14.22 -38.35
CA ASP A 418 -13.01 13.00 -38.50
C ASP A 418 -12.76 12.00 -37.35
N PRO A 419 -13.58 12.02 -36.28
CA PRO A 419 -13.41 11.16 -35.11
C PRO A 419 -13.51 9.65 -35.41
N ASN A 420 -14.20 9.27 -36.49
CA ASN A 420 -14.41 7.86 -36.84
C ASN A 420 -13.19 7.25 -37.52
N SER A 421 -12.28 8.08 -38.01
CA SER A 421 -11.02 7.65 -38.62
C SER A 421 -9.97 7.21 -37.60
N LEU A 422 -10.09 7.60 -36.33
CA LEU A 422 -9.07 7.33 -35.32
C LEU A 422 -8.85 5.83 -35.12
N ARG A 423 -7.61 5.39 -35.29
CA ARG A 423 -7.12 4.04 -34.98
C ARG A 423 -5.90 4.13 -34.08
N LEU A 424 -5.84 3.20 -33.13
CA LEU A 424 -4.69 3.00 -32.24
C LEU A 424 -4.10 1.62 -32.52
N ALA A 425 -2.77 1.52 -32.48
CA ALA A 425 -2.08 0.24 -32.53
C ALA A 425 -2.44 -0.61 -31.30
N GLU A 426 -2.29 -1.93 -31.42
CA GLU A 426 -2.66 -2.90 -30.38
C GLU A 426 -2.00 -2.58 -29.03
N ASN A 427 -0.72 -2.19 -29.05
CA ASN A 427 0.04 -1.85 -27.86
C ASN A 427 -0.32 -0.50 -27.22
N PHE A 428 -1.25 0.27 -27.80
CA PHE A 428 -1.84 1.49 -27.22
C PHE A 428 -3.35 1.36 -26.96
N SER A 429 -3.99 0.31 -27.47
CA SER A 429 -5.45 0.21 -27.54
C SER A 429 -6.14 0.14 -26.16
N LEU A 430 -5.48 -0.42 -25.14
CA LEU A 430 -6.00 -0.51 -23.77
C LEU A 430 -5.66 0.71 -22.92
N TYR A 431 -4.67 1.51 -23.31
CA TYR A 431 -4.24 2.66 -22.52
C TYR A 431 -5.38 3.67 -22.22
N PRO A 432 -6.23 4.07 -23.19
CA PRO A 432 -7.42 4.89 -22.90
C PRO A 432 -8.38 4.24 -21.89
N GLN A 433 -8.56 2.92 -21.95
CA GLN A 433 -9.42 2.18 -21.04
C GLN A 433 -8.85 2.20 -19.61
N PHE A 434 -7.54 2.00 -19.45
CA PHE A 434 -6.90 2.14 -18.14
C PHE A 434 -7.07 3.55 -17.57
N MET A 435 -6.89 4.59 -18.38
CA MET A 435 -7.10 5.97 -17.95
C MET A 435 -8.55 6.25 -17.55
N PHE A 436 -9.52 5.66 -18.27
CA PHE A 436 -10.93 5.72 -17.92
C PHE A 436 -11.24 5.10 -16.56
N HIS A 437 -10.68 3.93 -16.25
CA HIS A 437 -10.89 3.30 -14.94
C HIS A 437 -10.12 4.04 -13.83
N LEU A 438 -8.89 4.49 -14.10
CA LEU A 438 -8.07 5.25 -13.15
C LEU A 438 -8.78 6.54 -12.69
N ARG A 439 -9.32 7.35 -13.61
CA ARG A 439 -9.97 8.64 -13.28
C ARG A 439 -11.23 8.51 -12.40
N ARG A 440 -11.88 7.35 -12.40
CA ARG A 440 -13.03 7.04 -11.54
C ARG A 440 -12.69 6.17 -10.32
N SER A 441 -11.45 5.73 -10.22
CA SER A 441 -11.01 4.88 -9.12
C SER A 441 -11.00 5.66 -7.81
N GLN A 442 -11.08 4.92 -6.70
CA GLN A 442 -10.96 5.44 -5.34
C GLN A 442 -9.58 6.07 -5.05
N PHE A 443 -8.61 5.92 -5.95
CA PHE A 443 -7.32 6.57 -5.83
C PHE A 443 -7.39 8.07 -6.10
N LEU A 444 -8.32 8.51 -6.97
CA LEU A 444 -8.47 9.90 -7.41
C LEU A 444 -9.83 10.50 -7.02
N GLN A 445 -10.87 9.68 -6.91
CA GLN A 445 -12.20 10.11 -6.46
C GLN A 445 -12.42 9.76 -4.99
N TYR A 446 -12.60 10.78 -4.15
CA TYR A 446 -12.75 10.61 -2.70
C TYR A 446 -14.17 10.31 -2.24
N PHE A 447 -15.17 10.51 -3.10
CA PHE A 447 -16.56 10.31 -2.75
C PHE A 447 -16.77 8.87 -2.23
N ASN A 448 -17.52 8.74 -1.13
CA ASN A 448 -17.81 7.47 -0.46
C ASN A 448 -16.57 6.72 0.08
N ASN A 449 -15.44 7.42 0.29
CA ASN A 449 -14.26 6.90 0.99
C ASN A 449 -13.91 7.83 2.16
N SER A 450 -13.42 7.24 3.23
CA SER A 450 -12.82 7.99 4.34
C SER A 450 -11.36 8.38 4.02
N PRO A 451 -10.82 9.45 4.63
CA PRO A 451 -9.40 9.78 4.50
C PRO A 451 -8.44 8.63 4.82
N ASP A 452 -8.79 7.76 5.77
CA ASP A 452 -7.98 6.59 6.15
C ASP A 452 -8.01 5.51 5.05
N GLU A 453 -9.17 5.24 4.45
CA GLU A 453 -9.32 4.26 3.37
C GLU A 453 -8.50 4.66 2.14
N THR A 454 -8.55 5.93 1.74
CA THR A 454 -7.74 6.41 0.61
C THR A 454 -6.24 6.30 0.89
N SER A 455 -5.80 6.59 2.12
CA SER A 455 -4.40 6.40 2.51
C SER A 455 -3.99 4.93 2.46
N PHE A 456 -4.86 4.02 2.89
CA PHE A 456 -4.63 2.58 2.75
C PHE A 456 -4.54 2.14 1.29
N TYR A 457 -5.47 2.55 0.41
CA TYR A 457 -5.42 2.19 -1.00
C TYR A 457 -4.17 2.71 -1.70
N ARG A 458 -3.83 4.00 -1.50
CA ARG A 458 -2.64 4.61 -2.11
C ARG A 458 -1.34 3.99 -1.63
N HIS A 459 -1.28 3.56 -0.37
CA HIS A 459 -0.12 2.84 0.17
C HIS A 459 0.18 1.58 -0.66
N TRP A 460 -0.84 0.77 -0.94
CA TRP A 460 -0.69 -0.48 -1.69
C TRP A 460 -0.41 -0.27 -3.18
N LEU A 461 -1.04 0.72 -3.84
CA LEU A 461 -0.72 1.07 -5.23
C LEU A 461 0.76 1.46 -5.40
N ASN A 462 1.35 2.12 -4.40
CA ASN A 462 2.75 2.52 -4.41
C ASN A 462 3.72 1.41 -3.98
N ASN A 463 3.21 0.27 -3.50
CA ASN A 463 4.01 -0.87 -3.06
C ASN A 463 4.02 -2.01 -4.10
N GLU A 464 2.92 -2.21 -4.82
CA GLU A 464 2.67 -3.39 -5.65
C GLU A 464 3.24 -3.34 -7.07
N ASP A 465 3.40 -4.51 -7.68
CA ASP A 465 3.90 -4.66 -9.04
C ASP A 465 2.90 -4.19 -10.12
N VAL A 466 3.28 -4.31 -11.39
CA VAL A 466 2.43 -3.90 -12.52
C VAL A 466 1.12 -4.68 -12.53
N THR A 467 1.19 -6.00 -12.39
CA THR A 467 0.03 -6.90 -12.44
C THR A 467 -1.01 -6.53 -11.38
N ASN A 468 -0.61 -6.45 -10.12
CA ASN A 468 -1.50 -6.12 -9.00
C ASN A 468 -1.99 -4.66 -9.09
N SER A 469 -1.15 -3.73 -9.54
CA SER A 469 -1.55 -2.34 -9.75
C SER A 469 -2.60 -2.19 -10.87
N LEU A 470 -2.53 -3.00 -11.93
CA LEU A 470 -3.56 -3.02 -12.97
C LEU A 470 -4.89 -3.55 -12.43
N ILE A 471 -4.88 -4.63 -11.64
CA ILE A 471 -6.10 -5.15 -10.99
C ILE A 471 -6.74 -4.08 -10.09
N MET A 472 -5.92 -3.28 -9.41
CA MET A 472 -6.39 -2.15 -8.60
C MET A 472 -7.03 -1.04 -9.45
N ILE A 473 -6.45 -0.71 -10.61
CA ILE A 473 -6.93 0.35 -11.51
C ILE A 473 -8.19 -0.11 -12.24
N GLN A 474 -8.12 -1.27 -12.88
CA GLN A 474 -9.18 -1.92 -13.64
C GLN A 474 -9.40 -3.34 -13.08
N PRO A 475 -10.39 -3.52 -12.19
CA PRO A 475 -10.74 -4.83 -11.66
C PRO A 475 -11.00 -5.87 -12.75
N ILE A 476 -10.63 -7.12 -12.46
CA ILE A 476 -10.86 -8.25 -13.36
C ILE A 476 -12.22 -8.87 -13.02
N LEU A 477 -12.97 -9.27 -14.06
CA LEU A 477 -14.25 -9.94 -13.93
C LEU A 477 -14.22 -11.24 -14.74
N TYR A 478 -14.38 -12.38 -14.08
CA TYR A 478 -14.55 -13.68 -14.73
C TYR A 478 -16.00 -14.10 -14.73
N SER A 479 -16.45 -14.71 -15.83
CA SER A 479 -17.78 -15.31 -15.97
C SER A 479 -17.68 -16.83 -15.99
N TYR A 480 -18.54 -17.47 -15.20
CA TYR A 480 -18.67 -18.92 -15.10
C TYR A 480 -20.08 -19.28 -15.55
N SER A 481 -20.18 -20.20 -16.51
CA SER A 481 -21.46 -20.64 -17.07
C SER A 481 -21.39 -22.13 -17.45
N PHE A 482 -22.51 -22.71 -17.84
CA PHE A 482 -22.53 -24.06 -18.41
C PHE A 482 -21.99 -24.14 -19.84
N HIS A 483 -21.77 -23.00 -20.50
CA HIS A 483 -21.47 -22.92 -21.93
C HIS A 483 -19.98 -22.91 -22.25
N GLY A 484 -19.10 -22.99 -21.25
CA GLY A 484 -17.67 -23.00 -21.46
C GLY A 484 -16.86 -22.94 -20.17
N PRO A 485 -15.52 -22.97 -20.27
CA PRO A 485 -14.64 -22.73 -19.14
C PRO A 485 -14.77 -21.27 -18.65
N PRO A 486 -14.27 -20.95 -17.44
CA PRO A 486 -14.23 -19.58 -16.95
C PRO A 486 -13.51 -18.65 -17.93
N GLU A 487 -14.13 -17.53 -18.28
CA GLU A 487 -13.57 -16.57 -19.23
C GLU A 487 -13.57 -15.14 -18.67
N PRO A 488 -12.55 -14.34 -18.97
CA PRO A 488 -12.55 -12.93 -18.61
C PRO A 488 -13.59 -12.18 -19.46
N VAL A 489 -14.46 -11.42 -18.78
CA VAL A 489 -15.49 -10.61 -19.42
C VAL A 489 -15.24 -9.13 -19.16
N LEU A 490 -15.86 -8.27 -19.98
CA LEU A 490 -15.74 -6.83 -19.80
C LEU A 490 -16.28 -6.41 -18.43
N LEU A 491 -15.60 -5.47 -17.77
CA LEU A 491 -16.05 -4.87 -16.52
C LEU A 491 -17.20 -3.88 -16.81
N ASP A 492 -18.36 -4.41 -17.19
CA ASP A 492 -19.49 -3.69 -17.78
C ASP A 492 -20.83 -4.27 -17.31
N SER A 493 -21.89 -3.45 -17.23
CA SER A 493 -23.24 -3.91 -16.88
C SER A 493 -23.75 -5.05 -17.77
N SER A 494 -23.36 -5.07 -19.05
CA SER A 494 -23.78 -6.11 -20.00
C SER A 494 -23.23 -7.49 -19.68
N SER A 495 -22.17 -7.60 -18.86
CA SER A 495 -21.63 -8.88 -18.41
C SER A 495 -22.43 -9.51 -17.27
N ILE A 496 -23.38 -8.78 -16.67
CA ILE A 496 -24.21 -9.26 -15.57
C ILE A 496 -25.42 -10.00 -16.15
N GLN A 497 -25.26 -11.32 -16.31
CA GLN A 497 -26.29 -12.21 -16.84
C GLN A 497 -26.99 -13.00 -15.73
N PRO A 498 -28.26 -13.40 -15.91
CA PRO A 498 -29.02 -14.13 -14.88
C PRO A 498 -28.56 -15.57 -14.68
N ASP A 499 -27.99 -16.19 -15.70
CA ASP A 499 -27.58 -17.60 -15.79
C ASP A 499 -26.06 -17.81 -15.61
N THR A 500 -25.33 -16.79 -15.17
CA THR A 500 -23.88 -16.86 -14.92
C THR A 500 -23.51 -16.56 -13.47
N ILE A 501 -22.32 -16.99 -13.08
CA ILE A 501 -21.66 -16.58 -11.83
C ILE A 501 -20.50 -15.69 -12.21
N LEU A 502 -20.34 -14.56 -11.51
CA LEU A 502 -19.23 -13.65 -11.72
C LEU A 502 -18.25 -13.69 -10.56
N LEU A 503 -16.95 -13.75 -10.85
CA LEU A 503 -15.87 -13.54 -9.88
C LEU A 503 -15.22 -12.19 -10.17
N LEU A 504 -15.47 -11.22 -9.31
CA LEU A 504 -14.85 -9.89 -9.34
C LEU A 504 -13.62 -9.88 -8.44
N ASP A 505 -12.49 -9.47 -8.99
CA ASP A 505 -11.26 -9.21 -8.25
C ASP A 505 -10.85 -7.74 -8.38
N THR A 506 -10.90 -7.00 -7.26
CA THR A 506 -10.50 -5.58 -7.18
C THR A 506 -9.17 -5.37 -6.46
N TYR A 507 -8.35 -6.43 -6.33
CA TYR A 507 -7.19 -6.52 -5.44
C TYR A 507 -7.56 -6.53 -3.95
N PHE A 508 -8.32 -5.54 -3.45
CA PHE A 508 -8.73 -5.40 -2.04
C PHE A 508 -9.96 -6.22 -1.65
N LEU A 509 -10.78 -6.61 -2.64
CA LEU A 509 -12.01 -7.37 -2.48
C LEU A 509 -12.08 -8.46 -3.56
N VAL A 510 -12.43 -9.67 -3.14
CA VAL A 510 -12.83 -10.77 -4.01
C VAL A 510 -14.32 -11.03 -3.79
N CYS A 511 -15.12 -10.86 -4.84
CA CYS A 511 -16.57 -10.95 -4.76
C CYS A 511 -17.13 -11.97 -5.76
N ILE A 512 -17.80 -13.00 -5.25
CA ILE A 512 -18.60 -13.92 -6.07
C ILE A 512 -20.03 -13.38 -6.13
N TYR A 513 -20.54 -13.18 -7.34
CA TYR A 513 -21.89 -12.73 -7.61
C TYR A 513 -22.66 -13.82 -8.34
N TYR A 514 -23.78 -14.27 -7.76
CA TYR A 514 -24.68 -15.22 -8.40
C TYR A 514 -25.77 -14.48 -9.19
N GLY A 515 -25.89 -14.80 -10.48
CA GLY A 515 -27.03 -14.40 -11.31
C GLY A 515 -28.37 -14.88 -10.74
N GLU A 516 -29.46 -14.28 -11.21
CA GLU A 516 -30.81 -14.55 -10.69
C GLU A 516 -31.22 -16.03 -10.80
N THR A 517 -31.03 -16.63 -11.97
CA THR A 517 -31.34 -18.03 -12.24
C THR A 517 -30.44 -18.95 -11.42
N ILE A 518 -29.14 -18.63 -11.33
CA ILE A 518 -28.20 -19.42 -10.53
C ILE A 518 -28.56 -19.38 -9.04
N ASP A 519 -28.90 -18.22 -8.48
CA ASP A 519 -29.35 -18.13 -7.08
C ASP A 519 -30.68 -18.87 -6.86
N ALA A 520 -31.60 -18.83 -7.82
CA ALA A 520 -32.85 -19.59 -7.74
C ALA A 520 -32.58 -21.10 -7.63
N TRP A 521 -31.77 -21.67 -8.52
CA TRP A 521 -31.38 -23.09 -8.45
C TRP A 521 -30.59 -23.44 -7.20
N LYS A 522 -29.74 -22.52 -6.71
CA LYS A 522 -29.01 -22.71 -5.45
C LYS A 522 -29.97 -22.77 -4.26
N ARG A 523 -31.02 -21.93 -4.23
CA ARG A 523 -32.05 -21.92 -3.17
C ARG A 523 -32.95 -23.16 -3.18
N GLU A 524 -33.15 -23.77 -4.35
CA GLU A 524 -33.89 -25.03 -4.48
C GLU A 524 -33.01 -26.27 -4.17
N ASN A 525 -31.78 -26.08 -3.72
CA ASN A 525 -30.83 -27.14 -3.36
C ASN A 525 -30.51 -28.12 -4.50
N TYR A 526 -30.58 -27.69 -5.77
CA TYR A 526 -30.24 -28.57 -6.90
C TYR A 526 -28.80 -29.08 -6.83
N HIS A 527 -27.88 -28.31 -6.24
CA HIS A 527 -26.48 -28.70 -6.06
C HIS A 527 -26.26 -29.85 -5.06
N GLU A 528 -27.27 -30.22 -4.28
CA GLU A 528 -27.22 -31.38 -3.37
C GLU A 528 -27.71 -32.68 -4.04
N ASP A 529 -28.44 -32.57 -5.16
CA ASP A 529 -28.93 -33.73 -5.92
C ASP A 529 -27.78 -34.32 -6.76
N PRO A 530 -27.44 -35.63 -6.59
CA PRO A 530 -26.46 -36.31 -7.43
C PRO A 530 -26.73 -36.22 -8.94
N ALA A 531 -27.98 -36.00 -9.37
CA ALA A 531 -28.34 -35.80 -10.77
C ALA A 531 -27.83 -34.46 -11.35
N HIS A 532 -27.50 -33.49 -10.50
CA HIS A 532 -27.09 -32.13 -10.86
C HIS A 532 -25.65 -31.83 -10.41
N GLU A 533 -24.77 -32.82 -10.48
CA GLU A 533 -23.35 -32.69 -10.16
C GLU A 533 -22.65 -31.57 -10.97
N ASN A 534 -23.07 -31.34 -12.20
CA ASN A 534 -22.58 -30.23 -13.03
C ASN A 534 -22.85 -28.85 -12.41
N PHE A 535 -24.01 -28.66 -11.76
CA PHE A 535 -24.34 -27.41 -11.09
C PHE A 535 -23.53 -27.23 -9.81
N ARG A 536 -23.27 -28.32 -9.07
CA ARG A 536 -22.36 -28.30 -7.93
C ARG A 536 -20.94 -27.87 -8.35
N GLN A 537 -20.42 -28.43 -9.43
CA GLN A 537 -19.12 -28.04 -9.98
C GLN A 537 -19.08 -26.56 -10.40
N LEU A 538 -20.14 -26.08 -11.05
CA LEU A 538 -20.26 -24.66 -11.44
C LEU A 538 -20.21 -23.72 -10.22
N LEU A 539 -20.85 -24.07 -9.10
CA LEU A 539 -20.81 -23.28 -7.87
C LEU A 539 -19.43 -23.32 -7.18
N GLN A 540 -18.71 -24.43 -7.30
CA GLN A 540 -17.43 -24.65 -6.64
C GLN A 540 -16.27 -23.96 -7.36
N ALA A 541 -16.26 -23.96 -8.70
CA ALA A 541 -15.18 -23.38 -9.51
C ALA A 541 -14.77 -21.94 -9.11
N PRO A 542 -15.70 -20.95 -9.02
CA PRO A 542 -15.31 -19.59 -8.60
C PRO A 542 -14.90 -19.51 -7.13
N ALA A 543 -15.32 -20.47 -6.29
CA ALA A 543 -14.87 -20.54 -4.90
C ALA A 543 -13.41 -21.02 -4.81
N ASP A 544 -13.03 -21.99 -5.62
CA ASP A 544 -11.65 -22.51 -5.69
C ASP A 544 -10.70 -21.42 -6.20
N ASP A 545 -11.05 -20.75 -7.30
CA ASP A 545 -10.26 -19.64 -7.86
C ASP A 545 -10.13 -18.48 -6.86
N ALA A 546 -11.22 -18.14 -6.15
CA ALA A 546 -11.19 -17.15 -5.09
C ALA A 546 -10.27 -17.55 -3.93
N GLN A 547 -10.24 -18.84 -3.55
CA GLN A 547 -9.34 -19.34 -2.51
C GLN A 547 -7.88 -19.24 -2.93
N GLU A 548 -7.54 -19.50 -4.19
CA GLU A 548 -6.17 -19.32 -4.70
C GLU A 548 -5.71 -17.86 -4.57
N ILE A 549 -6.56 -16.91 -4.97
CA ILE A 549 -6.28 -15.47 -4.81
C ILE A 549 -6.09 -15.14 -3.33
N LEU A 550 -7.02 -15.61 -2.48
CA LEU A 550 -7.00 -15.37 -1.04
C LEU A 550 -5.76 -15.95 -0.39
N GLN A 551 -5.18 -17.04 -0.89
CA GLN A 551 -3.98 -17.70 -0.33
C GLN A 551 -2.67 -16.98 -0.67
N ASN A 552 -2.59 -16.37 -1.86
CA ASN A 552 -1.34 -15.81 -2.37
C ASN A 552 -1.20 -14.29 -2.14
N ARG A 553 -2.32 -13.55 -2.12
CA ARG A 553 -2.28 -12.08 -2.03
C ARG A 553 -1.90 -11.56 -0.65
N PHE A 554 -1.15 -10.48 -0.59
CA PHE A 554 -0.92 -9.74 0.64
C PHE A 554 -1.23 -8.26 0.43
N PRO A 555 -2.09 -7.62 1.25
CA PRO A 555 -2.83 -8.20 2.37
C PRO A 555 -3.93 -9.15 1.88
N VAL A 556 -4.50 -9.96 2.76
CA VAL A 556 -5.62 -10.83 2.39
C VAL A 556 -6.79 -9.93 1.98
N PRO A 557 -7.41 -10.12 0.80
CA PRO A 557 -8.56 -9.33 0.41
C PRO A 557 -9.81 -9.71 1.21
N ARG A 558 -10.74 -8.77 1.32
CA ARG A 558 -12.08 -9.07 1.83
C ARG A 558 -12.76 -10.06 0.88
N TYR A 559 -13.37 -11.10 1.42
CA TYR A 559 -14.14 -12.07 0.64
C TYR A 559 -15.64 -11.85 0.81
N VAL A 560 -16.36 -11.76 -0.30
CA VAL A 560 -17.82 -11.54 -0.32
C VAL A 560 -18.47 -12.53 -1.27
N GLN A 561 -19.57 -13.13 -0.85
CA GLN A 561 -20.51 -13.81 -1.72
C GLN A 561 -21.82 -13.04 -1.71
N THR A 562 -22.37 -12.78 -2.88
CA THR A 562 -23.61 -12.02 -3.04
C THR A 562 -24.36 -12.49 -4.28
N LYS A 563 -25.51 -11.88 -4.54
CA LYS A 563 -26.42 -12.26 -5.61
C LYS A 563 -27.19 -11.08 -6.16
N LYS A 564 -27.93 -11.29 -7.24
CA LYS A 564 -28.91 -10.32 -7.74
C LYS A 564 -29.83 -9.83 -6.61
N GLY A 565 -29.95 -8.51 -6.46
CA GLY A 565 -30.76 -7.87 -5.41
C GLY A 565 -30.16 -7.89 -3.99
N GLY A 566 -29.02 -8.56 -3.76
CA GLY A 566 -28.34 -8.56 -2.47
C GLY A 566 -27.67 -7.22 -2.15
N SER A 567 -27.66 -6.81 -0.88
CA SER A 567 -27.08 -5.51 -0.47
C SER A 567 -25.59 -5.37 -0.80
N GLN A 568 -24.83 -6.46 -0.72
CA GLN A 568 -23.40 -6.49 -1.03
C GLN A 568 -23.10 -6.50 -2.54
N ALA A 569 -24.11 -6.70 -3.41
CA ALA A 569 -23.93 -6.60 -4.87
C ALA A 569 -23.50 -5.21 -5.32
N ARG A 570 -23.72 -4.18 -4.49
CA ARG A 570 -23.23 -2.82 -4.72
C ARG A 570 -21.72 -2.74 -4.96
N PHE A 571 -20.93 -3.65 -4.39
CA PHE A 571 -19.49 -3.69 -4.63
C PHE A 571 -19.12 -4.04 -6.07
N LEU A 572 -19.93 -4.86 -6.74
CA LEU A 572 -19.80 -5.11 -8.17
C LEU A 572 -20.35 -3.93 -8.97
N LEU A 573 -21.58 -3.50 -8.65
CA LEU A 573 -22.29 -2.46 -9.41
C LEU A 573 -21.56 -1.11 -9.43
N SER A 574 -20.82 -0.76 -8.37
CA SER A 574 -20.04 0.49 -8.33
C SER A 574 -18.74 0.44 -9.14
N ARG A 575 -18.34 -0.73 -9.66
CA ARG A 575 -17.09 -0.92 -10.42
C ARG A 575 -17.32 -1.11 -11.91
N VAL A 576 -18.46 -1.69 -12.28
CA VAL A 576 -18.82 -1.93 -13.68
C VAL A 576 -19.10 -0.63 -14.43
N ASN A 577 -18.73 -0.62 -15.71
CA ASN A 577 -19.05 0.46 -16.62
C ASN A 577 -20.57 0.55 -16.84
N PRO A 578 -21.19 1.75 -16.70
CA PRO A 578 -22.61 1.96 -16.92
C PRO A 578 -22.95 2.10 -18.41
N SER A 579 -22.78 1.02 -19.18
CA SER A 579 -23.21 1.00 -20.59
C SER A 579 -24.75 0.99 -20.71
N GLN A 580 -25.42 0.38 -19.74
CA GLN A 580 -26.87 0.32 -19.63
C GLN A 580 -27.30 1.08 -18.37
N THR A 581 -27.80 2.30 -18.56
CA THR A 581 -28.33 3.13 -17.48
C THR A 581 -29.84 3.31 -17.59
N HIS A 582 -30.47 3.73 -16.50
CA HIS A 582 -31.86 4.15 -16.49
C HIS A 582 -32.15 5.24 -17.55
N ASN A 583 -31.19 6.12 -17.85
CA ASN A 583 -31.35 7.17 -18.86
C ASN A 583 -31.39 6.62 -20.30
N ASN A 584 -30.61 5.60 -20.62
CA ASN A 584 -30.57 5.01 -21.97
C ASN A 584 -31.62 3.90 -22.18
N GLN A 585 -32.11 3.28 -21.11
CA GLN A 585 -33.10 2.19 -21.17
C GLN A 585 -34.46 2.66 -21.73
N TYR A 586 -34.86 3.91 -21.44
CA TYR A 586 -36.09 4.50 -22.00
C TYR A 586 -35.96 4.95 -23.46
N MET A 587 -34.73 5.22 -23.95
CA MET A 587 -34.52 5.71 -25.32
C MET A 587 -34.43 4.59 -26.36
N MET A 588 -34.03 3.38 -25.96
CA MET A 588 -33.79 2.25 -26.87
C MET A 588 -34.92 1.20 -26.92
N GLY A 589 -36.09 1.47 -26.32
CA GLY A 589 -37.28 0.60 -26.41
C GLY A 589 -37.09 -0.83 -25.86
N GLY A 590 -36.09 -1.05 -24.99
CA GLY A 590 -35.74 -2.37 -24.47
C GLY A 590 -36.66 -2.83 -23.34
N SER A 591 -37.09 -4.10 -23.40
CA SER A 591 -37.78 -4.82 -22.32
C SER A 591 -36.95 -4.77 -21.03
N GLY A 592 -37.64 -4.49 -19.90
CA GLY A 592 -37.06 -4.14 -18.60
C GLY A 592 -36.34 -5.24 -17.81
N ASP A 593 -35.58 -6.10 -18.47
CA ASP A 593 -34.96 -7.29 -17.85
C ASP A 593 -33.44 -7.18 -17.64
N ALA A 594 -32.80 -6.13 -18.17
CA ALA A 594 -31.37 -5.90 -17.97
C ALA A 594 -31.10 -5.05 -16.72
N SER A 595 -30.03 -5.38 -15.98
CA SER A 595 -29.62 -4.69 -14.75
C SER A 595 -29.09 -3.28 -15.03
N ALA A 596 -29.98 -2.32 -15.27
CA ALA A 596 -29.60 -0.94 -15.48
C ALA A 596 -28.91 -0.37 -14.22
N ILE A 597 -27.74 0.25 -14.42
CA ILE A 597 -27.01 0.90 -13.34
C ILE A 597 -27.60 2.29 -13.13
N LEU A 598 -27.90 2.60 -11.87
CA LEU A 598 -28.38 3.91 -11.45
C LEU A 598 -27.17 4.81 -11.15
N THR A 599 -26.68 5.50 -12.17
CA THR A 599 -25.58 6.48 -12.04
C THR A 599 -25.67 7.53 -13.15
N ASP A 600 -25.17 8.73 -12.86
CA ASP A 600 -24.92 9.81 -13.83
C ASP A 600 -23.48 9.76 -14.40
N ASP A 601 -22.71 8.75 -14.01
CA ASP A 601 -21.35 8.56 -14.48
C ASP A 601 -21.30 8.32 -16.00
N VAL A 602 -20.28 8.91 -16.63
CA VAL A 602 -20.00 8.75 -18.06
C VAL A 602 -19.58 7.30 -18.36
N SER A 603 -20.16 6.70 -19.41
CA SER A 603 -19.78 5.37 -19.88
C SER A 603 -18.46 5.39 -20.64
N LEU A 604 -17.78 4.24 -20.73
CA LEU A 604 -16.54 4.10 -21.50
C LEU A 604 -16.73 4.54 -22.96
N GLN A 605 -17.88 4.21 -23.56
CA GLN A 605 -18.19 4.60 -24.94
C GLN A 605 -18.22 6.12 -25.11
N VAL A 606 -18.94 6.83 -24.24
CA VAL A 606 -19.03 8.30 -24.29
C VAL A 606 -17.67 8.93 -24.02
N PHE A 607 -16.89 8.38 -23.08
CA PHE A 607 -15.51 8.81 -22.84
C PHE A 607 -14.63 8.66 -24.08
N MET A 608 -14.69 7.51 -24.75
CA MET A 608 -13.93 7.25 -25.98
C MET A 608 -14.37 8.15 -27.13
N ASP A 609 -15.66 8.45 -27.27
CA ASP A 609 -16.17 9.35 -28.30
C ASP A 609 -15.72 10.79 -28.07
N HIS A 610 -15.65 11.24 -26.82
CA HIS A 610 -15.08 12.53 -26.46
C HIS A 610 -13.57 12.58 -26.72
N LEU A 611 -12.84 11.54 -26.32
CA LEU A 611 -11.40 11.42 -26.58
C LEU A 611 -11.10 11.46 -28.08
N LYS A 612 -11.85 10.71 -28.91
CA LYS A 612 -11.72 10.72 -30.37
C LYS A 612 -11.90 12.14 -30.92
N LYS A 613 -12.99 12.83 -30.53
CA LYS A 613 -13.28 14.20 -30.98
C LYS A 613 -12.14 15.17 -30.64
N LEU A 614 -11.62 15.11 -29.42
CA LEU A 614 -10.55 16.02 -28.96
C LEU A 614 -9.19 15.67 -29.58
N ALA A 615 -8.92 14.39 -29.83
CA ALA A 615 -7.67 13.96 -30.43
C ALA A 615 -7.56 14.39 -31.90
N VAL A 616 -8.63 14.30 -32.68
CA VAL A 616 -8.59 14.63 -34.11
C VAL A 616 -8.78 16.12 -34.42
N SER A 617 -9.16 16.92 -33.42
CA SER A 617 -9.51 18.33 -33.61
C SER A 617 -8.29 19.19 -33.99
N SER A 618 -8.49 20.10 -34.93
CA SER A 618 -7.45 21.02 -35.42
C SER A 618 -7.01 22.12 -34.41
N ASN A 619 -7.67 22.25 -33.25
CA ASN A 619 -7.56 23.40 -32.33
C ASN A 619 -6.78 23.14 -31.02
N ASN A 620 -5.99 22.08 -30.90
CA ASN A 620 -5.24 21.75 -29.67
C ASN A 620 -3.72 21.67 -29.87
#